data_AF-A0A846AZ49-F1
#
_entry.id   AF-A0A846AZ49-F1
#
_cell.length_a   1.000
_cell.length_b   1.000
_cell.length_c   1.000
_cell.angle_alpha   90.00
_cell.angle_beta   90.00
_cell.angle_gamma   90.00
#
_symmetry.space_group_name_H-M   'P 1'
#
loop_
_entity.id
_entity.type
_entity.pdbx_description
1 polymer ?
#
loop_
_entity_poly.entity_id
_entity_poly.type
_entity_poly.pdbx_seq_one_letter_code
_entity_poly.pdbx_strand_id
1 'polypeptide(L)'
;MKIFFYYPLKRGGAYPQFFGNMRLFVESRPCYEKTITRYQEGKPILYYASQSEWIFTALKQGQDVVWLEVPFTLDNLTKKDTLVDGKNLGFPIVQQRIVANKKFLEANPVAKKWLELVQIPLADLNAEELRLKEAVDRLENNVSALTRYRLEKIYSFLDRKLGNSHRQAKKWVKNNQQQFDRWLKEAKQMEGTTPNKG
;
A
#
# COMPACT_ATOMS: atom_id res chain seq x y z
N MET A 1 -26.10 0.18 -9.57
CA MET A 1 -26.65 1.34 -8.82
C MET A 1 -25.48 2.24 -8.44
N LYS A 2 -25.58 3.56 -8.67
CA LYS A 2 -24.47 4.54 -8.70
C LYS A 2 -24.06 4.98 -7.29
N ILE A 3 -22.75 5.11 -7.05
CA ILE A 3 -22.10 5.43 -5.76
C ILE A 3 -21.48 6.84 -5.86
N PHE A 4 -21.26 7.56 -4.75
CA PHE A 4 -20.83 8.98 -4.66
C PHE A 4 -19.61 9.15 -3.71
N PHE A 5 -18.76 10.19 -3.87
CA PHE A 5 -17.74 10.62 -2.88
C PHE A 5 -17.99 12.08 -2.43
N TYR A 6 -17.66 12.43 -1.17
CA TYR A 6 -17.66 13.82 -0.66
C TYR A 6 -16.64 14.00 0.49
N TYR A 7 -16.08 15.21 0.65
CA TYR A 7 -15.21 15.57 1.78
C TYR A 7 -15.29 17.08 2.12
N PRO A 8 -15.15 17.45 3.42
CA PRO A 8 -14.34 18.62 3.82
C PRO A 8 -13.38 18.31 4.99
N LEU A 9 -12.08 18.58 4.81
CA LEU A 9 -11.02 18.39 5.81
C LEU A 9 -10.99 19.58 6.75
N LYS A 10 -11.26 19.33 8.04
CA LYS A 10 -10.52 20.01 9.12
C LYS A 10 -9.96 18.96 10.07
N ARG A 11 -8.68 19.15 10.39
CA ARG A 11 -7.88 18.33 11.31
C ARG A 11 -8.59 18.16 12.65
N GLY A 12 -8.66 16.92 13.13
CA GLY A 12 -9.00 16.57 14.51
C GLY A 12 -10.43 16.05 14.70
N GLY A 13 -10.55 14.77 15.04
CA GLY A 13 -11.77 14.19 15.60
C GLY A 13 -12.37 13.06 14.75
N ALA A 14 -12.30 11.84 15.27
CA ALA A 14 -13.13 10.74 14.81
C ALA A 14 -14.59 11.02 15.18
N TYR A 15 -15.40 11.47 14.22
CA TYR A 15 -16.85 11.51 14.35
C TYR A 15 -17.52 10.97 13.09
N PRO A 16 -18.50 10.06 13.22
CA PRO A 16 -19.31 9.63 12.09
C PRO A 16 -20.10 10.83 11.55
N GLN A 17 -19.87 11.21 10.30
CA GLN A 17 -20.73 12.17 9.61
C GLN A 17 -21.87 11.40 8.93
N PHE A 18 -23.10 11.76 9.28
CA PHE A 18 -24.31 11.18 8.71
C PHE A 18 -24.71 11.94 7.44
N PHE A 19 -24.88 11.23 6.33
CA PHE A 19 -25.57 11.73 5.14
C PHE A 19 -26.78 10.82 4.86
N GLY A 20 -27.94 11.20 5.41
CA GLY A 20 -29.14 10.36 5.38
C GLY A 20 -28.91 8.97 5.98
N ASN A 21 -29.41 7.92 5.33
CA ASN A 21 -29.26 6.52 5.78
C ASN A 21 -27.89 5.89 5.45
N MET A 22 -26.94 6.65 4.89
CA MET A 22 -25.59 6.16 4.56
C MET A 22 -24.60 6.55 5.65
N ARG A 23 -23.86 5.55 6.16
CA ARG A 23 -22.71 5.76 7.06
C ARG A 23 -21.43 5.85 6.22
N LEU A 24 -20.76 6.99 6.30
CA LEU A 24 -19.41 7.20 5.79
C LEU A 24 -18.40 6.70 6.85
N PHE A 25 -17.40 5.93 6.44
CA PHE A 25 -16.30 5.52 7.33
C PHE A 25 -14.99 6.08 6.80
N VAL A 26 -14.36 6.96 7.58
CA VAL A 26 -13.03 7.54 7.28
C VAL A 26 -12.04 7.02 8.32
N GLU A 27 -11.04 6.28 7.83
CA GLU A 27 -9.85 5.69 8.46
C GLU A 27 -9.92 5.05 9.87
N SER A 28 -9.80 3.72 9.88
CA SER A 28 -8.77 2.89 10.54
C SER A 28 -9.10 1.44 10.16
N ARG A 29 -8.13 0.52 10.02
CA ARG A 29 -8.34 -0.89 9.57
C ARG A 29 -9.67 -1.57 9.94
N PRO A 30 -10.24 -1.42 11.16
CA PRO A 30 -11.58 -1.95 11.50
C PRO A 30 -12.75 -1.45 10.63
N CYS A 31 -12.60 -0.33 9.92
CA CYS A 31 -13.60 0.19 8.99
C CYS A 31 -13.68 -0.60 7.69
N TYR A 32 -12.55 -1.13 7.19
CA TYR A 32 -12.55 -1.91 5.95
C TYR A 32 -13.23 -3.26 6.10
N GLU A 33 -13.10 -3.90 7.25
CA GLU A 33 -13.81 -5.14 7.54
C GLU A 33 -15.32 -4.94 7.48
N LYS A 34 -15.83 -3.87 8.08
CA LYS A 34 -17.26 -3.50 7.99
C LYS A 34 -17.69 -3.21 6.56
N THR A 35 -16.85 -2.53 5.78
CA THR A 35 -17.09 -2.29 4.34
C THR A 35 -17.19 -3.60 3.58
N ILE A 36 -16.27 -4.54 3.80
CA ILE A 36 -16.25 -5.83 3.10
C ILE A 36 -17.43 -6.70 3.50
N THR A 37 -17.76 -6.80 4.80
CA THR A 37 -18.96 -7.53 5.23
C THR A 37 -20.21 -6.96 4.57
N ARG A 38 -20.36 -5.64 4.54
CA ARG A 38 -21.48 -4.98 3.88
C ARG A 38 -21.54 -5.29 2.37
N TYR A 39 -20.39 -5.31 1.69
CA TYR A 39 -20.29 -5.71 0.28
C TYR A 39 -20.72 -7.17 0.07
N GLN A 40 -20.28 -8.09 0.93
CA GLN A 40 -20.67 -9.50 0.89
C GLN A 40 -22.17 -9.71 1.13
N GLU A 41 -22.82 -8.84 1.89
CA GLU A 41 -24.27 -8.80 2.06
C GLU A 41 -25.03 -8.21 0.84
N GLY A 42 -24.33 -7.90 -0.26
CA GLY A 42 -24.91 -7.29 -1.46
C GLY A 42 -25.33 -5.83 -1.29
N LYS A 43 -24.90 -5.17 -0.20
CA LYS A 43 -25.26 -3.78 0.11
C LYS A 43 -24.25 -2.81 -0.52
N PRO A 44 -24.69 -1.59 -0.89
CA PRO A 44 -23.80 -0.59 -1.44
C PRO A 44 -22.75 -0.16 -0.41
N ILE A 45 -21.53 0.05 -0.90
CA ILE A 45 -20.37 0.48 -0.12
C ILE A 45 -19.81 1.80 -0.68
N LEU A 46 -19.19 2.58 0.21
CA LEU A 46 -18.38 3.74 -0.12
C LEU A 46 -17.23 3.78 0.87
N TYR A 47 -16.00 3.82 0.36
CA TYR A 47 -14.80 3.89 1.17
C TYR A 47 -13.74 4.74 0.49
N TYR A 48 -12.85 5.27 1.31
CA TYR A 48 -11.61 5.89 0.89
C TYR A 48 -10.49 4.87 1.06
N ALA A 49 -9.55 4.80 0.12
CA ALA A 49 -8.34 4.00 0.24
C ALA A 49 -7.18 4.64 -0.51
N SER A 50 -5.98 4.57 0.06
CA SER A 50 -4.75 4.95 -0.63
C SER A 50 -4.26 3.78 -1.51
N GLN A 51 -3.71 4.05 -2.71
CA GLN A 51 -3.44 3.00 -3.74
C GLN A 51 -2.61 1.79 -3.28
N SER A 52 -1.86 1.91 -2.19
CA SER A 52 -1.09 0.81 -1.58
C SER A 52 -1.78 0.26 -0.34
N GLU A 53 -2.88 -0.46 -0.54
CA GLU A 53 -3.63 -1.09 0.55
C GLU A 53 -4.14 -2.48 0.15
N TRP A 54 -4.20 -3.40 1.11
CA TRP A 54 -4.69 -4.77 0.91
C TRP A 54 -6.13 -4.82 0.35
N ILE A 55 -6.94 -3.78 0.59
CA ILE A 55 -8.33 -3.70 0.12
C ILE A 55 -8.43 -3.73 -1.42
N PHE A 56 -7.40 -3.27 -2.15
CA PHE A 56 -7.38 -3.34 -3.62
C PHE A 56 -7.25 -4.77 -4.16
N THR A 57 -6.78 -5.71 -3.32
CA THR A 57 -6.79 -7.14 -3.68
C THR A 57 -8.11 -7.80 -3.32
N ALA A 58 -8.78 -7.33 -2.26
CA ALA A 58 -10.07 -7.84 -1.81
C ALA A 58 -11.25 -7.34 -2.67
N LEU A 59 -11.19 -6.10 -3.17
CA LEU A 59 -12.20 -5.47 -4.01
C LEU A 59 -11.55 -5.06 -5.34
N LYS A 60 -11.81 -5.82 -6.40
CA LYS A 60 -11.16 -5.64 -7.70
C LYS A 60 -11.75 -4.45 -8.44
N GLN A 61 -10.87 -3.56 -8.87
CA GLN A 61 -11.24 -2.40 -9.68
C GLN A 61 -11.86 -2.82 -11.02
N GLY A 62 -12.97 -2.20 -11.41
CA GLY A 62 -13.70 -2.50 -12.64
C GLY A 62 -14.61 -3.73 -12.57
N GLN A 63 -14.49 -4.54 -11.53
CA GLN A 63 -15.35 -5.70 -11.28
C GLN A 63 -16.23 -5.47 -10.04
N ASP A 64 -15.62 -5.22 -8.89
CA ASP A 64 -16.31 -5.07 -7.61
C ASP A 64 -16.54 -3.60 -7.27
N VAL A 65 -15.60 -2.73 -7.67
CA VAL A 65 -15.56 -1.31 -7.33
C VAL A 65 -15.11 -0.45 -8.51
N VAL A 66 -15.45 0.84 -8.48
CA VAL A 66 -15.02 1.82 -9.49
C VAL A 66 -14.54 3.10 -8.81
N TRP A 67 -13.59 3.77 -9.46
CA TRP A 67 -13.19 5.12 -9.09
C TRP A 67 -14.29 6.09 -9.48
N LEU A 68 -14.56 7.04 -8.59
CA LEU A 68 -15.47 8.12 -8.91
C LEU A 68 -14.69 9.39 -9.21
N GLU A 69 -15.21 10.07 -10.21
CA GLU A 69 -14.69 11.33 -10.67
C GLU A 69 -15.21 12.46 -9.78
N VAL A 70 -14.35 13.45 -9.53
CA VAL A 70 -14.69 14.67 -8.82
C VAL A 70 -14.64 15.89 -9.75
N PRO A 71 -15.47 16.91 -9.49
CA PRO A 71 -15.61 18.04 -10.41
C PRO A 71 -14.42 19.01 -10.43
N PHE A 72 -13.54 18.98 -9.43
CA PHE A 72 -12.37 19.86 -9.34
C PHE A 72 -11.16 19.13 -8.73
N THR A 73 -9.98 19.68 -8.96
CA THR A 73 -8.72 19.24 -8.37
C THR A 73 -8.38 20.16 -7.19
N LEU A 74 -7.75 19.64 -6.14
CA LEU A 74 -7.34 20.44 -4.98
C LEU A 74 -6.36 21.56 -5.39
N ASP A 75 -6.45 22.71 -4.70
CA ASP A 75 -5.56 23.84 -4.91
C ASP A 75 -4.08 23.41 -4.76
N ASN A 76 -3.23 23.85 -5.69
CA ASN A 76 -1.83 23.46 -5.90
C ASN A 76 -1.57 22.16 -6.68
N LEU A 77 -2.60 21.53 -7.24
CA LEU A 77 -2.46 20.43 -8.20
C LEU A 77 -3.07 20.79 -9.55
N THR A 78 -2.51 20.24 -10.62
CA THR A 78 -3.10 20.36 -11.96
C THR A 78 -4.04 19.20 -12.23
N LYS A 79 -4.99 19.37 -13.15
CA LYS A 79 -5.87 18.28 -13.60
C LYS A 79 -5.07 17.07 -14.12
N LYS A 80 -3.87 17.28 -14.68
CA LYS A 80 -3.01 16.17 -15.13
C LYS A 80 -2.51 15.31 -13.98
N ASP A 81 -2.31 15.89 -12.80
CA ASP A 81 -1.77 15.18 -11.64
C ASP A 81 -2.79 14.21 -11.03
N THR A 82 -4.08 14.44 -11.28
CA THR A 82 -5.20 13.72 -10.68
C THR A 82 -5.99 12.87 -11.67
N LEU A 83 -5.60 12.87 -12.95
CA LEU A 83 -6.27 12.10 -14.00
C LEU A 83 -5.82 10.64 -13.99
N VAL A 84 -6.79 9.73 -13.87
CA VAL A 84 -6.60 8.27 -14.03
C VAL A 84 -7.62 7.77 -15.02
N ASP A 85 -7.17 7.16 -16.12
CA ASP A 85 -8.04 6.66 -17.20
C ASP A 85 -9.08 7.69 -17.68
N GLY A 86 -8.66 8.95 -17.77
CA GLY A 86 -9.51 10.07 -18.19
C GLY A 86 -10.43 10.65 -17.10
N LYS A 87 -10.44 10.09 -15.89
CA LYS A 87 -11.25 10.56 -14.75
C LYS A 87 -10.42 11.36 -13.78
N ASN A 88 -10.91 12.54 -13.38
CA ASN A 88 -10.28 13.32 -12.31
C ASN A 88 -10.61 12.70 -10.95
N LEU A 89 -9.62 12.14 -10.26
CA LEU A 89 -9.80 11.56 -8.93
C LEU A 89 -9.69 12.59 -7.80
N GLY A 90 -9.29 13.82 -8.10
CA GLY A 90 -9.12 14.90 -7.12
C GLY A 90 -7.82 14.84 -6.31
N PHE A 91 -7.16 13.68 -6.32
CA PHE A 91 -5.92 13.42 -5.60
C PHE A 91 -4.83 12.93 -6.56
N PRO A 92 -3.57 13.24 -6.27
CA PRO A 92 -2.47 12.79 -7.09
C PRO A 92 -2.26 11.29 -6.92
N ILE A 93 -1.84 10.61 -8.00
CA ILE A 93 -1.36 9.23 -7.87
C ILE A 93 -0.03 9.26 -7.09
N VAL A 94 -0.06 8.76 -5.87
CA VAL A 94 1.14 8.71 -5.03
C VAL A 94 2.06 7.60 -5.54
N GLN A 95 3.20 7.99 -6.12
CA GLN A 95 4.28 7.07 -6.44
C GLN A 95 5.12 6.81 -5.18
N GLN A 96 5.20 5.55 -4.75
CA GLN A 96 6.17 5.15 -3.74
C GLN A 96 7.58 5.20 -4.34
N ARG A 97 8.51 5.80 -3.61
CA ARG A 97 9.90 5.98 -4.05
C ARG A 97 10.86 5.49 -2.99
N ILE A 98 11.97 4.92 -3.44
CA ILE A 98 13.10 4.58 -2.57
C ILE A 98 13.84 5.87 -2.23
N VAL A 99 14.07 6.10 -0.94
CA VAL A 99 14.89 7.20 -0.43
C VAL A 99 16.06 6.61 0.34
N ALA A 100 17.26 7.11 0.08
CA ALA A 100 18.48 6.62 0.72
C ALA A 100 19.42 7.78 1.07
N ASN A 101 20.31 7.54 2.04
CA ASN A 101 21.27 8.54 2.52
C ASN A 101 22.28 8.91 1.42
N LYS A 102 22.49 10.21 1.21
CA LYS A 102 23.38 10.72 0.14
C LYS A 102 24.82 10.20 0.26
N LYS A 103 25.43 10.26 1.46
CA LYS A 103 26.80 9.78 1.69
C LYS A 103 26.92 8.28 1.45
N PHE A 104 25.89 7.52 1.82
CA PHE A 104 25.84 6.08 1.53
C PHE A 104 25.83 5.81 0.03
N LEU A 105 25.01 6.52 -0.75
CA LEU A 105 24.93 6.33 -2.20
C LEU A 105 26.21 6.76 -2.93
N GLU A 106 26.88 7.80 -2.44
CA GLU A 106 28.18 8.23 -2.96
C GLU A 106 29.26 7.16 -2.73
N ALA A 107 29.31 6.57 -1.54
CA ALA A 107 30.26 5.51 -1.23
C ALA A 107 29.94 4.15 -1.89
N ASN A 108 28.70 3.96 -2.37
CA ASN A 108 28.22 2.68 -2.90
C ASN A 108 27.53 2.86 -4.26
N PRO A 109 28.28 3.12 -5.35
CA PRO A 109 27.71 3.41 -6.67
C PRO A 109 26.92 2.23 -7.27
N VAL A 110 27.33 0.99 -6.98
CA VAL A 110 26.56 -0.22 -7.35
C VAL A 110 25.20 -0.25 -6.65
N ALA A 111 25.16 0.02 -5.33
CA ALA A 111 23.91 0.06 -4.58
C ALA A 111 23.01 1.21 -5.06
N LYS A 112 23.59 2.38 -5.33
CA LYS A 112 22.88 3.52 -5.93
C LYS A 112 22.20 3.11 -7.23
N LYS A 113 22.96 2.54 -8.17
CA LYS A 113 22.42 2.14 -9.46
C LYS A 113 21.34 1.07 -9.32
N TRP A 114 21.53 0.11 -8.42
CA TRP A 114 20.51 -0.91 -8.15
C TRP A 114 19.20 -0.28 -7.62
N LEU A 115 19.27 0.64 -6.66
CA LEU A 115 18.08 1.33 -6.11
C LEU A 115 17.36 2.20 -7.16
N GLU A 116 18.08 2.75 -8.15
CA GLU A 116 17.49 3.46 -9.28
C GLU A 116 16.75 2.54 -10.26
N LEU A 117 17.17 1.28 -10.37
CA LEU A 117 16.64 0.29 -11.32
C LEU A 117 15.46 -0.50 -10.76
N VAL A 118 15.46 -0.77 -9.46
CA VAL A 118 14.46 -1.64 -8.82
C VAL A 118 13.07 -1.02 -8.92
N GLN A 119 12.15 -1.81 -9.45
CA GLN A 119 10.73 -1.48 -9.52
C GLN A 119 9.92 -2.69 -9.08
N ILE A 120 9.11 -2.53 -8.03
CA ILE A 120 8.21 -3.59 -7.57
C ILE A 120 6.79 -3.20 -8.02
N PRO A 121 6.09 -4.06 -8.80
CA PRO A 121 4.72 -3.78 -9.20
C PRO A 121 3.80 -3.55 -8.00
N LEU A 122 2.93 -2.54 -8.09
CA LEU A 122 1.99 -2.21 -7.01
C LEU A 122 1.07 -3.40 -6.65
N ALA A 123 0.69 -4.21 -7.64
CA ALA A 123 -0.10 -5.42 -7.42
C ALA A 123 0.61 -6.43 -6.49
N ASP A 124 1.93 -6.57 -6.62
CA ASP A 124 2.72 -7.47 -5.78
C ASP A 124 2.84 -6.93 -4.35
N LEU A 125 2.96 -5.61 -4.19
CA LEU A 125 2.96 -4.93 -2.88
C LEU A 125 1.61 -5.12 -2.17
N ASN A 126 0.49 -4.88 -2.86
CA ASN A 126 -0.85 -5.05 -2.31
C ASN A 126 -1.13 -6.52 -1.93
N ALA A 127 -0.65 -7.47 -2.74
CA ALA A 127 -0.76 -8.89 -2.44
C ALA A 127 0.06 -9.29 -1.20
N GLU A 128 1.25 -8.71 -1.00
CA GLU A 128 2.03 -8.91 0.23
C GLU A 128 1.32 -8.32 1.45
N GLU A 129 0.73 -7.13 1.32
CA GLU A 129 -0.02 -6.51 2.40
C GLU A 129 -1.25 -7.34 2.80
N LEU A 130 -1.98 -7.89 1.84
CA LEU A 130 -3.10 -8.80 2.13
C LEU A 130 -2.63 -10.03 2.91
N ARG A 131 -1.52 -10.65 2.52
CA ARG A 131 -0.97 -11.82 3.26
C ARG A 131 -0.57 -11.44 4.68
N LEU A 132 -0.03 -10.25 4.88
CA LEU A 132 0.28 -9.73 6.20
C LEU A 132 -0.99 -9.49 7.03
N LYS A 133 -2.05 -8.93 6.43
CA LYS A 133 -3.37 -8.75 7.07
C LYS A 133 -3.95 -10.09 7.51
N GLU A 134 -4.07 -11.06 6.60
CA GLU A 134 -4.62 -12.38 6.91
C GLU A 134 -3.80 -13.12 7.98
N ALA A 135 -2.47 -12.94 7.99
CA ALA A 135 -1.61 -13.52 9.02
C ALA A 135 -1.85 -12.90 10.40
N VAL A 136 -2.11 -11.59 10.46
CA VAL A 136 -2.50 -10.90 11.70
C VAL A 136 -3.86 -11.41 12.17
N ASP A 137 -4.86 -11.48 11.29
CA ASP A 137 -6.24 -11.88 11.64
C ASP A 137 -6.31 -13.30 12.21
N ARG A 138 -5.63 -14.26 11.57
CA ARG A 138 -5.54 -15.64 12.08
C ARG A 138 -4.99 -15.71 13.50
N LEU A 139 -4.08 -14.80 13.86
CA LEU A 139 -3.47 -14.77 15.18
C LEU A 139 -4.27 -13.97 16.19
N GLU A 140 -4.89 -12.85 15.80
CA GLU A 140 -5.81 -12.12 16.69
C GLU A 140 -6.97 -13.01 17.13
N ASN A 141 -7.51 -13.84 16.23
CA ASN A 141 -8.51 -14.86 16.57
C ASN A 141 -7.97 -15.92 17.56
N ASN A 142 -6.67 -16.23 17.52
CA ASN A 142 -6.04 -17.18 18.45
C ASN A 142 -5.58 -16.54 19.77
N VAL A 143 -5.30 -15.22 19.79
CA VAL A 143 -4.78 -14.47 20.94
C VAL A 143 -5.90 -13.84 21.76
N SER A 144 -7.00 -13.39 21.13
CA SER A 144 -8.21 -12.96 21.83
C SER A 144 -8.82 -14.08 22.69
N ALA A 145 -8.55 -15.34 22.35
CA ALA A 145 -8.88 -16.51 23.16
C ALA A 145 -7.98 -16.73 24.39
N LEU A 146 -6.85 -16.00 24.55
CA LEU A 146 -5.84 -16.26 25.58
C LEU A 146 -5.33 -14.97 26.24
N THR A 147 -5.86 -14.63 27.41
CA THR A 147 -5.45 -13.43 28.16
C THR A 147 -4.09 -13.56 28.86
N ARG A 148 -3.39 -12.42 28.97
CA ARG A 148 -2.28 -12.03 29.87
C ARG A 148 -0.83 -12.49 29.68
N TYR A 149 -0.48 -13.38 28.75
CA TYR A 149 0.94 -13.68 28.46
C TYR A 149 1.45 -12.88 27.25
N ARG A 150 1.76 -11.58 27.46
CA ARG A 150 1.68 -10.57 26.38
C ARG A 150 2.97 -9.97 25.82
N LEU A 151 4.18 -10.44 26.18
CA LEU A 151 5.43 -9.91 25.55
C LEU A 151 6.15 -10.93 24.68
N GLU A 152 6.34 -12.17 25.13
CA GLU A 152 7.06 -13.20 24.36
C GLU A 152 6.32 -13.61 23.08
N LYS A 153 4.98 -13.64 23.11
CA LYS A 153 4.17 -13.84 21.89
C LYS A 153 4.30 -12.65 20.92
N ILE A 154 4.49 -11.43 21.42
CA ILE A 154 4.68 -10.25 20.56
C ILE A 154 6.08 -10.27 19.93
N TYR A 155 7.14 -10.60 20.68
CA TYR A 155 8.49 -10.70 20.14
C TYR A 155 8.63 -11.86 19.15
N SER A 156 8.17 -13.06 19.51
CA SER A 156 8.16 -14.20 18.57
C SER A 156 7.27 -13.95 17.33
N PHE A 157 6.23 -13.13 17.47
CA PHE A 157 5.44 -12.65 16.34
C PHE A 157 6.23 -11.70 15.44
N LEU A 158 6.92 -10.69 15.99
CA LEU A 158 7.75 -9.77 15.20
C LEU A 158 8.83 -10.55 14.43
N ASP A 159 9.47 -11.53 15.07
CA ASP A 159 10.46 -12.39 14.43
C ASP A 159 9.84 -13.27 13.32
N ARG A 160 8.68 -13.87 13.58
CA ARG A 160 7.98 -14.69 12.57
C ARG A 160 7.48 -13.83 11.41
N LYS A 161 7.04 -12.60 11.68
CA LYS A 161 6.59 -11.62 10.67
C LYS A 161 7.77 -11.22 9.79
N LEU A 162 8.90 -10.85 10.38
CA LEU A 162 10.14 -10.55 9.64
C LEU A 162 10.62 -11.76 8.83
N GLY A 163 10.53 -12.97 9.38
CA GLY A 163 10.88 -14.23 8.70
C GLY A 163 9.93 -14.55 7.54
N ASN A 164 8.63 -14.31 7.68
CA ASN A 164 7.65 -14.47 6.60
C ASN A 164 7.90 -13.46 5.48
N SER A 165 8.08 -12.18 5.79
CA SER A 165 8.40 -11.15 4.79
C SER A 165 9.69 -11.48 4.05
N HIS A 166 10.73 -11.99 4.72
CA HIS A 166 11.95 -12.48 4.06
C HIS A 166 11.68 -13.65 3.10
N ARG A 167 10.86 -14.62 3.52
CA ARG A 167 10.49 -15.74 2.63
C ARG A 167 9.70 -15.25 1.41
N GLN A 168 8.78 -14.31 1.60
CA GLN A 168 7.96 -13.75 0.54
C GLN A 168 8.80 -12.94 -0.44
N ALA A 169 9.73 -12.11 0.06
CA ALA A 169 10.70 -11.42 -0.77
C ALA A 169 11.57 -12.41 -1.58
N LYS A 170 12.11 -13.45 -0.94
CA LYS A 170 12.89 -14.50 -1.64
C LYS A 170 12.08 -15.21 -2.73
N LYS A 171 10.81 -15.52 -2.45
CA LYS A 171 9.90 -16.12 -3.42
C LYS A 171 9.62 -15.17 -4.58
N TRP A 172 9.39 -13.88 -4.30
CA TRP A 172 9.18 -12.87 -5.33
C TRP A 172 10.41 -12.74 -6.23
N VAL A 173 11.62 -12.70 -5.65
CA VAL A 173 12.89 -12.70 -6.42
C VAL A 173 12.97 -13.93 -7.31
N LYS A 174 12.71 -15.13 -6.78
CA LYS A 174 12.73 -16.37 -7.57
C LYS A 174 11.74 -16.33 -8.75
N ASN A 175 10.55 -15.78 -8.53
CA ASN A 175 9.53 -15.66 -9.57
C ASN A 175 9.86 -14.56 -10.62
N ASN A 176 10.68 -13.58 -10.24
CA ASN A 176 11.09 -12.46 -11.09
C ASN A 176 12.60 -12.51 -11.41
N GLN A 177 13.18 -13.71 -11.41
CA GLN A 177 14.63 -13.91 -11.39
C GLN A 177 15.32 -13.22 -12.56
N GLN A 178 14.77 -13.34 -13.78
CA GLN A 178 15.36 -12.72 -14.98
C GLN A 178 15.45 -11.19 -14.86
N GLN A 179 14.42 -10.55 -14.32
CA GLN A 179 14.41 -9.10 -14.13
C GLN A 179 15.32 -8.67 -12.99
N PHE A 180 15.32 -9.42 -11.89
CA PHE A 180 16.22 -9.18 -10.77
C PHE A 180 17.69 -9.30 -11.16
N ASP A 181 18.04 -10.34 -11.91
CA ASP A 181 19.39 -10.57 -12.42
C ASP A 181 19.81 -9.48 -13.41
N ARG A 182 18.88 -8.98 -14.22
CA ARG A 182 19.13 -7.83 -15.09
C ARG A 182 19.52 -6.59 -14.28
N TRP A 183 18.74 -6.25 -13.26
CA TRP A 183 19.07 -5.12 -12.37
C TRP A 183 20.44 -5.28 -11.72
N LEU A 184 20.77 -6.48 -11.24
CA LEU A 184 22.09 -6.77 -10.67
C LEU A 184 23.20 -6.62 -11.70
N LYS A 185 23.02 -7.17 -12.90
CA LYS A 185 24.02 -7.09 -13.98
C LYS A 185 24.30 -5.63 -14.37
N GLU A 186 23.26 -4.82 -14.51
CA GLU A 186 23.39 -3.39 -14.83
C GLU A 186 24.02 -2.61 -13.67
N ALA A 187 23.61 -2.87 -12.43
CA ALA A 187 24.17 -2.21 -11.25
C ALA A 187 25.68 -2.48 -11.09
N LYS A 188 26.12 -3.71 -11.36
CA LYS A 188 27.54 -4.11 -11.28
C LYS A 188 28.44 -3.43 -12.30
N GLN A 189 27.89 -2.83 -13.36
CA GLN A 189 28.69 -2.01 -14.28
C GLN A 189 29.29 -0.77 -13.60
N MET A 190 28.78 -0.40 -12.43
CA MET A 190 29.32 0.67 -11.59
C MET A 190 30.46 0.20 -10.66
N GLU A 191 30.88 -1.07 -10.72
CA GLU A 191 32.05 -1.53 -9.99
C GLU A 191 33.31 -0.80 -10.50
N GLY A 192 34.07 -0.21 -9.57
CA GLY A 192 35.29 0.53 -9.91
C GLY A 192 35.09 2.00 -10.33
N THR A 193 33.85 2.50 -10.45
CA THR A 193 33.62 3.94 -10.61
C THR A 193 33.86 4.64 -9.29
N THR A 194 35.05 5.21 -9.09
CA THR A 194 35.35 6.02 -7.89
C THR A 194 34.49 7.28 -7.87
N PRO A 195 33.96 7.69 -6.70
CA PRO A 195 33.23 8.96 -6.59
C PRO A 195 34.22 10.09 -6.88
N ASN A 196 33.94 10.89 -7.90
CA ASN A 196 34.72 12.08 -8.17
C ASN A 196 34.56 13.02 -6.97
N LYS A 197 35.62 13.20 -6.19
CA LYS A 197 35.66 14.15 -5.07
C LYS A 197 35.72 15.56 -5.65
N GLY A 198 34.56 16.07 -6.04
CA GLY A 198 34.33 17.50 -6.31
C GLY A 198 33.94 18.23 -5.03
#